data_AF-A0A2A3G863-F1
#
_entry.id   AF-A0A2A3G863-F1
#
_cell.length_a   1.000
_cell.length_b   1.000
_cell.length_c   1.000
_cell.angle_alpha   90.00
_cell.angle_beta   90.00
_cell.angle_gamma   90.00
#
_symmetry.space_group_name_H-M   'P 1'
#
loop_
_entity.id
_entity.type
_entity.pdbx_description
1 polymer ?
#
loop_
_entity_poly.entity_id
_entity_poly.type
_entity_poly.pdbx_seq_one_letter_code
_entity_poly.pdbx_strand_id
1 'polypeptide(L)'
;MTAPPTDRPDPSTSTPLPGSPAETPTSALRQRRSLIGVTLGNGLEVFDWTCYAVFAPFFAKSLFNPQNATSALLSTLVVFGVGFAIRPFGGLLFGWMADRFGRKHSLLVAIGCASTGMLLIGLTPTYASVGVLAGAVLLVARLLQGLAHTGEVAAAYTYIAEEAPPARRGLWSSSIYVSGFLAIMAATIMGALLTTALSEHQMATWGWRLPFLLGAALGLVTLYLRRGMDETHAFTSATAAPTRNASPKRSVFANLWTYRASGTRVFLLMASVTAMFYAWAVSGPTWAISVAHLDPTAALWAGVIALAVSASVLPLLGSLSDRIGRRRSFYIYGLGVAVTAFPLDHLARQGAWQFGLAMTIALVLFAFVASILPAVLSELFPTGVRASGIAMPYALSAVVFGGTAPYLQQWTAQHNVSYLFVGYLASAALLGALVMRFTPETAGISLEPTTPDSTDPIQEKK
;
A
#
# COMPACT_ATOMS: atom_id res chain seq x y z
N MET A 1 50.84 51.86 50.61
CA MET A 1 49.77 51.83 49.59
C MET A 1 50.33 51.11 48.37
N THR A 2 50.13 49.80 48.29
CA THR A 2 50.50 48.95 47.15
C THR A 2 49.52 47.77 47.14
N ALA A 3 48.74 47.68 46.06
CA ALA A 3 47.69 46.67 45.86
C ALA A 3 48.29 45.31 45.48
N PRO A 4 47.60 44.17 45.74
CA PRO A 4 48.04 42.84 45.34
C PRO A 4 47.60 42.49 43.90
N PRO A 5 48.22 41.48 43.26
CA PRO A 5 48.08 41.19 41.83
C PRO A 5 46.80 40.43 41.48
N THR A 6 46.35 40.63 40.23
CA THR A 6 45.18 40.01 39.60
C THR A 6 45.52 38.62 39.05
N ASP A 7 44.88 37.57 39.57
CA ASP A 7 44.86 36.25 38.93
C ASP A 7 43.87 36.25 37.75
N ARG A 8 44.39 35.99 36.54
CA ARG A 8 43.60 35.58 35.38
C ARG A 8 43.58 34.05 35.33
N PRO A 9 42.42 33.38 35.19
CA PRO A 9 42.41 31.94 34.96
C PRO A 9 42.80 31.58 33.52
N ASP A 10 43.61 30.54 33.39
CA ASP A 10 44.03 29.88 32.14
C ASP A 10 42.84 29.34 31.32
N PRO A 11 42.85 29.43 29.97
CA PRO A 11 41.75 28.98 29.11
C PRO A 11 41.87 27.50 28.69
N SER A 12 42.34 26.60 29.54
CA SER A 12 42.69 25.22 29.14
C SER A 12 42.03 24.09 29.95
N THR A 13 40.83 24.31 30.50
CA THR A 13 40.01 23.22 31.08
C THR A 13 38.55 23.30 30.63
N SER A 14 38.29 22.96 29.36
CA SER A 14 36.93 22.61 28.92
C SER A 14 36.62 21.17 29.33
N THR A 15 35.94 21.03 30.47
CA THR A 15 35.28 19.79 30.87
C THR A 15 34.28 19.39 29.78
N PRO A 16 34.36 18.19 29.18
CA PRO A 16 33.37 17.76 28.20
C PRO A 16 32.00 17.60 28.90
N LEU A 17 30.98 18.27 28.38
CA LEU A 17 29.59 18.09 28.82
C LEU A 17 29.17 16.62 28.63
N PRO A 18 28.52 15.97 29.63
CA PRO A 18 28.05 14.61 29.46
C PRO A 18 26.84 14.57 28.51
N GLY A 19 26.95 13.75 27.45
CA GLY A 19 25.82 13.01 26.91
C GLY A 19 24.98 13.67 25.81
N SER A 20 25.61 14.03 24.68
CA SER A 20 24.92 13.78 23.41
C SER A 20 24.94 12.25 23.22
N PRO A 21 23.79 11.56 23.05
CA PRO A 21 23.82 10.12 22.81
C PRO A 21 24.50 9.89 21.46
N ALA A 22 25.76 9.46 21.52
CA ALA A 22 26.45 8.91 20.37
C ALA A 22 25.59 7.76 19.84
N GLU A 23 25.07 7.89 18.62
CA GLU A 23 24.37 6.82 17.92
C GLU A 23 25.29 5.59 17.85
N THR A 24 25.08 4.63 18.75
CA THR A 24 25.84 3.38 18.76
C THR A 24 25.59 2.61 17.45
N PRO A 25 26.62 2.00 16.81
CA PRO A 25 26.51 1.27 15.53
C PRO A 25 25.52 0.10 15.52
N THR A 26 25.04 -0.32 16.70
CA THR A 26 23.98 -1.32 16.89
C THR A 26 22.59 -0.83 16.43
N SER A 27 22.36 0.46 16.21
CA SER A 27 21.07 1.01 15.75
C SER A 27 20.81 0.75 14.25
N ALA A 28 21.79 0.99 13.37
CA ALA A 28 21.59 0.95 11.92
C ALA A 28 21.32 -0.46 11.39
N LEU A 29 21.99 -1.48 11.93
CA LEU A 29 21.72 -2.88 11.57
C LEU A 29 20.33 -3.34 12.03
N ARG A 30 19.90 -2.90 13.22
CA ARG A 30 18.57 -3.18 13.76
C ARG A 30 17.48 -2.50 12.93
N GLN A 31 17.67 -1.22 12.57
CA GLN A 31 16.77 -0.46 11.70
C GLN A 31 16.65 -1.08 10.31
N ARG A 32 17.77 -1.49 9.69
CA ARG A 32 17.76 -2.19 8.39
C ARG A 32 17.00 -3.51 8.45
N ARG A 33 17.24 -4.34 9.48
CA ARG A 33 16.52 -5.60 9.67
C ARG A 33 15.02 -5.37 9.85
N SER A 34 14.64 -4.35 10.61
CA SER A 34 13.24 -4.00 10.82
C SER A 34 12.56 -3.51 9.53
N LEU A 35 13.23 -2.63 8.78
CA LEU A 35 12.75 -2.15 7.48
C LEU A 35 12.54 -3.30 6.48
N ILE A 36 13.49 -4.23 6.42
CA ILE A 36 13.36 -5.45 5.59
C ILE A 36 12.16 -6.29 6.05
N GLY A 37 11.96 -6.46 7.35
CA GLY A 37 10.82 -7.20 7.88
C GLY A 37 9.46 -6.59 7.48
N VAL A 38 9.32 -5.27 7.61
CA VAL A 38 8.10 -4.53 7.25
C VAL A 38 7.83 -4.58 5.74
N THR A 39 8.86 -4.36 4.93
CA THR A 39 8.74 -4.37 3.46
C THR A 39 8.45 -5.77 2.90
N LEU A 40 9.01 -6.82 3.49
CA LEU A 40 8.74 -8.20 3.08
C LEU A 40 7.29 -8.61 3.37
N GLY A 41 6.75 -8.22 4.54
CA GLY A 41 5.34 -8.45 4.88
C GLY A 41 4.40 -7.80 3.88
N ASN A 42 4.60 -6.50 3.61
CA ASN A 42 3.85 -5.76 2.59
C ASN A 42 3.98 -6.38 1.19
N GLY A 43 5.18 -6.86 0.81
CA GLY A 43 5.40 -7.52 -0.47
C GLY A 43 4.58 -8.79 -0.66
N LEU A 44 4.58 -9.69 0.33
CA LEU A 44 3.78 -10.93 0.27
C LEU A 44 2.28 -10.63 0.14
N GLU A 45 1.80 -9.67 0.93
CA GLU A 45 0.42 -9.23 0.91
C GLU A 45 0.00 -8.66 -0.46
N VAL A 46 0.87 -7.85 -1.08
CA VAL A 46 0.63 -7.29 -2.42
C VAL A 46 0.71 -8.35 -3.51
N PHE A 47 1.60 -9.34 -3.39
CA PHE A 47 1.74 -10.43 -4.34
C PHE A 47 0.42 -11.21 -4.49
N ASP A 48 -0.14 -11.68 -3.38
CA ASP A 48 -1.40 -12.46 -3.36
C ASP A 48 -2.56 -11.66 -3.97
N TRP A 49 -2.63 -10.37 -3.63
CA TRP A 49 -3.65 -9.47 -4.14
C TRP A 49 -3.55 -9.29 -5.65
N THR A 50 -2.32 -9.17 -6.15
CA THR A 50 -2.01 -8.91 -7.56
C THR A 50 -2.21 -10.15 -8.42
N CYS A 51 -1.88 -11.35 -7.93
CA CYS A 51 -2.15 -12.60 -8.65
C CYS A 51 -3.61 -12.67 -9.10
N TYR A 52 -4.55 -12.25 -8.26
CA TYR A 52 -5.96 -12.21 -8.68
C TYR A 52 -6.19 -11.28 -9.87
N ALA A 53 -5.70 -10.03 -9.80
CA ALA A 53 -5.95 -9.04 -10.82
C ALA A 53 -5.33 -9.44 -12.16
N VAL A 54 -4.06 -9.87 -12.14
CA VAL A 54 -3.31 -10.31 -13.32
C VAL A 54 -3.96 -11.52 -13.97
N PHE A 55 -4.45 -12.48 -13.19
CA PHE A 55 -5.02 -13.72 -13.73
C PHE A 55 -6.52 -13.67 -14.01
N ALA A 56 -7.22 -12.61 -13.60
CA ALA A 56 -8.66 -12.43 -13.83
C ALA A 56 -9.11 -12.68 -15.28
N PRO A 57 -8.40 -12.19 -16.33
CA PRO A 57 -8.79 -12.45 -17.72
C PRO A 57 -8.79 -13.94 -18.09
N PHE A 58 -7.91 -14.73 -17.46
CA PHE A 58 -7.72 -16.15 -17.80
C PHE A 58 -8.72 -17.07 -17.10
N PHE A 59 -9.18 -16.73 -15.89
CA PHE A 59 -10.12 -17.58 -15.14
C PHE A 59 -11.57 -17.11 -15.17
N ALA A 60 -11.86 -15.88 -15.62
CA ALA A 60 -13.21 -15.30 -15.58
C ALA A 60 -14.28 -16.24 -16.18
N LYS A 61 -14.05 -16.74 -17.40
CA LYS A 61 -14.97 -17.68 -18.08
C LYS A 61 -15.03 -19.06 -17.44
N SER A 62 -14.02 -19.43 -16.66
CA SER A 62 -13.96 -20.71 -15.97
C SER A 62 -14.74 -20.70 -14.66
N LEU A 63 -14.91 -19.53 -14.02
CA LEU A 63 -15.57 -19.40 -12.71
C LEU A 63 -16.96 -18.75 -12.77
N PHE A 64 -17.27 -18.02 -13.84
CA PHE A 64 -18.58 -17.39 -14.05
C PHE A 64 -19.21 -17.86 -15.36
N ASN A 65 -20.48 -17.51 -15.59
CA ASN A 65 -21.22 -17.92 -16.76
C ASN A 65 -20.47 -17.54 -18.06
N PRO A 66 -20.05 -18.53 -18.88
CA PRO A 66 -19.18 -18.29 -20.03
C PRO A 66 -19.88 -17.62 -21.21
N GLN A 67 -21.23 -17.55 -21.20
CA GLN A 67 -22.02 -16.99 -22.31
C GLN A 67 -21.70 -15.52 -22.60
N ASN A 68 -21.27 -14.76 -21.58
CA ASN A 68 -20.85 -13.38 -21.74
C ASN A 68 -19.51 -13.17 -21.03
N ALA A 69 -18.43 -13.22 -21.81
CA ALA A 69 -17.04 -13.01 -21.37
C ALA A 69 -16.86 -11.72 -20.54
N THR A 70 -17.51 -10.65 -21.00
CA THR A 70 -17.50 -9.33 -20.38
C THR A 70 -18.15 -9.35 -19.00
N SER A 71 -19.34 -9.96 -18.89
CA SER A 71 -20.05 -10.10 -17.62
C SER A 71 -19.28 -10.99 -16.63
N ALA A 72 -18.65 -12.06 -17.13
CA ALA A 72 -17.79 -12.92 -16.34
C ALA A 72 -16.62 -12.14 -15.74
N LEU A 73 -15.90 -11.36 -16.56
CA LEU A 73 -14.78 -10.54 -16.08
C LEU A 73 -15.25 -9.47 -15.08
N LEU A 74 -16.32 -8.73 -15.37
CA LEU A 74 -16.90 -7.76 -14.44
C LEU A 74 -17.27 -8.41 -13.10
N SER A 75 -17.78 -9.64 -13.11
CA SER A 75 -18.09 -10.39 -11.88
C SER A 75 -16.82 -10.70 -11.07
N THR A 76 -15.71 -11.06 -11.72
CA THR A 76 -14.42 -11.20 -11.02
C THR A 76 -13.98 -9.88 -10.38
N LEU A 77 -14.21 -8.74 -11.04
CA LEU A 77 -13.83 -7.42 -10.53
C LEU A 77 -14.75 -6.94 -9.40
N VAL A 78 -16.03 -7.31 -9.40
CA VAL A 78 -16.92 -7.12 -8.26
C VAL A 78 -16.40 -7.92 -7.05
N VAL A 79 -16.06 -9.19 -7.25
CA VAL A 79 -15.51 -10.05 -6.18
C VAL A 79 -14.15 -9.51 -5.69
N PHE A 80 -13.34 -8.90 -6.56
CA PHE A 80 -12.15 -8.14 -6.17
C PHE A 80 -12.49 -6.94 -5.27
N GLY A 81 -13.47 -6.13 -5.65
CA GLY A 81 -13.91 -4.96 -4.89
C GLY A 81 -14.51 -5.32 -3.52
N VAL A 82 -15.28 -6.41 -3.42
CA VAL A 82 -15.82 -6.89 -2.14
C VAL A 82 -14.71 -7.26 -1.16
N GLY A 83 -13.58 -7.79 -1.64
CA GLY A 83 -12.40 -8.03 -0.81
C GLY A 83 -11.80 -6.74 -0.21
N PHE A 84 -12.01 -5.56 -0.81
CA PHE A 84 -11.69 -4.29 -0.14
C PHE A 84 -12.72 -3.95 0.92
N ALA A 85 -14.01 -4.09 0.60
CA ALA A 85 -15.11 -3.67 1.47
C ALA A 85 -15.05 -4.32 2.85
N ILE A 86 -14.49 -5.53 2.95
CA ILE A 86 -14.35 -6.26 4.21
C ILE A 86 -13.13 -5.82 5.06
N ARG A 87 -12.17 -5.06 4.51
CA ARG A 87 -10.93 -4.67 5.19
C ARG A 87 -11.14 -3.89 6.50
N PRO A 88 -12.06 -2.91 6.59
CA PRO A 88 -12.37 -2.27 7.87
C PRO A 88 -12.73 -3.25 8.99
N PHE A 89 -13.47 -4.30 8.65
CA PHE A 89 -13.94 -5.31 9.60
C PHE A 89 -12.82 -6.24 10.06
N GLY A 90 -11.90 -6.59 9.15
CA GLY A 90 -10.71 -7.36 9.53
C GLY A 90 -9.87 -6.61 10.56
N GLY A 91 -9.68 -5.30 10.41
CA GLY A 91 -8.85 -4.52 11.32
C GLY A 91 -9.43 -4.50 12.74
N LEU A 92 -10.76 -4.43 12.85
CA LEU A 92 -11.47 -4.54 14.13
C LEU A 92 -11.33 -5.95 14.71
N LEU A 93 -11.51 -6.99 13.89
CA LEU A 93 -11.44 -8.39 14.31
C LEU A 93 -10.03 -8.79 14.80
N PHE A 94 -9.00 -8.56 13.97
CA PHE A 94 -7.62 -8.91 14.29
C PHE A 94 -7.00 -8.01 15.35
N GLY A 95 -7.44 -6.75 15.44
CA GLY A 95 -7.10 -5.86 16.56
C GLY A 95 -7.65 -6.37 17.88
N TRP A 96 -8.94 -6.71 17.95
CA TRP A 96 -9.54 -7.33 19.13
C TRP A 96 -8.89 -8.66 19.49
N MET A 97 -8.57 -9.48 18.50
CA MET A 97 -7.91 -10.78 18.70
C MET A 97 -6.49 -10.61 19.25
N ALA A 98 -5.75 -9.60 18.77
CA ALA A 98 -4.43 -9.26 19.27
C ALA A 98 -4.48 -8.79 20.73
N ASP A 99 -5.48 -7.98 21.07
CA ASP A 99 -5.69 -7.48 22.44
C ASP A 99 -6.11 -8.59 23.41
N ARG A 100 -6.92 -9.56 22.96
CA ARG A 100 -7.51 -10.61 23.82
C ARG A 100 -6.68 -11.89 23.91
N PHE A 101 -6.09 -12.32 22.80
CA PHE A 101 -5.42 -13.63 22.67
C PHE A 101 -3.92 -13.52 22.38
N GLY A 102 -3.38 -12.31 22.23
CA GLY A 102 -1.98 -12.07 21.92
C GLY A 102 -1.73 -11.77 20.45
N ARG A 103 -0.67 -11.00 20.19
CA ARG A 103 -0.32 -10.56 18.83
C ARG A 103 0.13 -11.73 17.98
N LYS A 104 0.88 -12.67 18.55
CA LYS A 104 1.30 -13.90 17.84
C LYS A 104 0.09 -14.66 17.32
N HIS A 105 -0.92 -14.88 18.17
CA HIS A 105 -2.12 -15.61 17.78
C HIS A 105 -2.86 -14.90 16.64
N SER A 106 -3.09 -13.58 16.78
CA SER A 106 -3.76 -12.77 15.76
C SER A 106 -3.06 -12.85 14.40
N LEU A 107 -1.73 -12.71 14.37
CA LEU A 107 -0.93 -12.81 13.14
C LEU A 107 -1.00 -14.20 12.50
N LEU A 108 -0.96 -15.27 13.30
CA LEU A 108 -1.07 -16.65 12.78
C LEU A 108 -2.45 -16.90 12.17
N VAL A 109 -3.53 -16.40 12.78
CA VAL A 109 -4.89 -16.54 12.23
C VAL A 109 -5.02 -15.72 10.94
N ALA A 110 -4.49 -14.51 10.88
CA ALA A 110 -4.54 -13.67 9.67
C ALA A 110 -3.87 -14.35 8.47
N ILE A 111 -2.64 -14.85 8.64
CA ILE A 111 -1.92 -15.56 7.57
C ILE A 111 -2.64 -16.87 7.21
N GLY A 112 -3.23 -17.54 8.20
CA GLY A 112 -4.11 -18.70 7.97
C GLY A 112 -5.26 -18.36 7.02
N CYS A 113 -6.01 -17.31 7.32
CA CYS A 113 -7.12 -16.84 6.48
C CYS A 113 -6.66 -16.48 5.06
N ALA A 114 -5.56 -15.75 4.92
CA ALA A 114 -5.02 -15.38 3.60
C ALA A 114 -4.61 -16.61 2.77
N SER A 115 -3.86 -17.53 3.40
CA SER A 115 -3.36 -18.76 2.76
C SER A 115 -4.51 -19.70 2.38
N THR A 116 -5.51 -19.85 3.25
CA THR A 116 -6.74 -20.60 2.96
C THR A 116 -7.49 -19.98 1.80
N GLY A 117 -7.59 -18.65 1.74
CA GLY A 117 -8.20 -17.95 0.61
C GLY A 117 -7.50 -18.29 -0.71
N MET A 118 -6.17 -18.23 -0.76
CA MET A 118 -5.43 -18.62 -1.98
C MET A 118 -5.65 -20.09 -2.35
N LEU A 119 -5.62 -20.98 -1.37
CA LEU A 119 -5.86 -22.40 -1.60
C LEU A 119 -7.26 -22.64 -2.17
N LEU A 120 -8.29 -21.99 -1.61
CA LEU A 120 -9.65 -22.05 -2.11
C LEU A 120 -9.73 -21.61 -3.57
N ILE A 121 -9.10 -20.48 -3.94
CA ILE A 121 -9.07 -20.01 -5.33
C ILE A 121 -8.40 -21.04 -6.25
N GLY A 122 -7.24 -21.55 -5.86
CA GLY A 122 -6.49 -22.55 -6.64
C GLY A 122 -7.25 -23.87 -6.82
N LEU A 123 -8.07 -24.27 -5.85
CA LEU A 123 -8.87 -25.50 -5.87
C LEU A 123 -10.32 -25.26 -6.33
N THR A 124 -10.69 -24.04 -6.71
CA THR A 124 -12.09 -23.72 -7.02
C THR A 124 -12.58 -24.54 -8.23
N PRO A 125 -13.73 -25.25 -8.11
CA PRO A 125 -14.35 -25.95 -9.22
C PRO A 125 -14.85 -24.97 -10.28
N THR A 126 -14.99 -25.42 -11.54
CA THR A 126 -15.41 -24.53 -12.63
C THR A 126 -16.93 -24.32 -12.63
N TYR A 127 -17.38 -23.23 -13.25
CA TYR A 127 -18.79 -22.95 -13.46
C TYR A 127 -19.51 -24.08 -14.21
N ALA A 128 -18.83 -24.74 -15.16
CA ALA A 128 -19.39 -25.89 -15.86
C ALA A 128 -19.71 -27.08 -14.93
N SER A 129 -18.96 -27.23 -13.83
CA SER A 129 -19.13 -28.35 -12.89
C SER A 129 -20.16 -28.08 -11.78
N VAL A 130 -20.20 -26.86 -11.24
CA VAL A 130 -21.01 -26.54 -10.04
C VAL A 130 -21.85 -25.26 -10.19
N GLY A 131 -21.88 -24.66 -11.37
CA GLY A 131 -22.63 -23.43 -11.64
C GLY A 131 -22.18 -22.25 -10.77
N VAL A 132 -23.16 -21.51 -10.25
CA VAL A 132 -22.97 -20.29 -9.46
C VAL A 132 -22.11 -20.53 -8.20
N LEU A 133 -22.03 -21.77 -7.70
CA LEU A 133 -21.22 -22.10 -6.53
C LEU A 133 -19.72 -21.81 -6.75
N ALA A 134 -19.21 -21.87 -8.00
CA ALA A 134 -17.84 -21.51 -8.33
C ALA A 134 -17.53 -20.05 -7.96
N GLY A 135 -18.43 -19.13 -8.33
CA GLY A 135 -18.34 -17.72 -7.96
C GLY A 135 -18.51 -17.48 -6.45
N ALA A 136 -19.34 -18.28 -5.77
CA ALA A 136 -19.51 -18.18 -4.32
C ALA A 136 -18.25 -18.62 -3.56
N VAL A 137 -17.57 -19.70 -3.99
CA VAL A 137 -16.28 -20.13 -3.42
C VAL A 137 -15.23 -19.02 -3.61
N LEU A 138 -15.16 -18.44 -4.81
CA LEU A 138 -14.28 -17.30 -5.09
C LEU A 138 -14.57 -16.11 -4.18
N LEU A 139 -15.84 -15.78 -3.97
CA LEU A 139 -16.26 -14.70 -3.07
C LEU A 139 -15.83 -14.96 -1.62
N VAL A 140 -16.09 -16.16 -1.10
CA VAL A 140 -15.66 -16.54 0.27
C VAL A 140 -14.15 -16.45 0.40
N ALA A 141 -13.40 -16.95 -0.60
CA ALA A 141 -11.95 -16.85 -0.60
C ALA A 141 -11.47 -15.39 -0.56
N ARG A 142 -12.10 -14.49 -1.33
CA ARG A 142 -11.75 -13.05 -1.31
C ARG A 142 -12.15 -12.34 -0.03
N LEU A 143 -13.24 -12.74 0.61
CA LEU A 143 -13.61 -12.22 1.92
C LEU A 143 -12.57 -12.61 2.98
N LEU A 144 -12.10 -13.86 2.97
CA LEU A 144 -11.03 -14.32 3.88
C LEU A 144 -9.72 -13.55 3.66
N GLN A 145 -9.30 -13.39 2.41
CA GLN A 145 -8.09 -12.61 2.07
C GLN A 145 -8.25 -11.13 2.46
N GLY A 146 -9.40 -10.53 2.17
CA GLY A 146 -9.70 -9.14 2.50
C GLY A 146 -9.70 -8.87 4.00
N LEU A 147 -10.19 -9.81 4.82
CA LEU A 147 -10.13 -9.73 6.27
C LEU A 147 -8.68 -9.75 6.79
N ALA A 148 -7.85 -10.63 6.23
CA ALA A 148 -6.44 -10.77 6.65
C ALA A 148 -5.58 -9.53 6.34
N HIS A 149 -5.94 -8.75 5.32
CA HIS A 149 -5.17 -7.63 4.76
C HIS A 149 -5.24 -6.32 5.59
N THR A 150 -5.43 -6.38 6.90
CA THR A 150 -5.99 -5.24 7.64
C THR A 150 -5.09 -4.75 8.78
N GLY A 151 -4.85 -3.43 8.82
CA GLY A 151 -4.05 -2.76 9.85
C GLY A 151 -2.53 -2.73 9.61
N GLU A 152 -1.98 -3.70 8.87
CA GLU A 152 -0.53 -3.80 8.63
C GLU A 152 0.01 -2.59 7.86
N VAL A 153 -0.69 -2.14 6.82
CA VAL A 153 -0.26 -0.99 6.00
C VAL A 153 -0.12 0.30 6.82
N ALA A 154 -1.10 0.61 7.68
CA ALA A 154 -1.05 1.83 8.49
C ALA A 154 0.04 1.77 9.57
N ALA A 155 0.25 0.58 10.16
CA ALA A 155 1.34 0.34 11.09
C ALA A 155 2.71 0.46 10.41
N ALA A 156 2.87 -0.11 9.21
CA ALA A 156 4.07 -0.02 8.41
C ALA A 156 4.41 1.44 8.03
N TYR A 157 3.40 2.22 7.65
CA TYR A 157 3.59 3.63 7.27
C TYR A 157 4.04 4.47 8.46
N THR A 158 3.39 4.25 9.61
CA THR A 158 3.73 4.91 10.86
C THR A 158 5.15 4.54 11.30
N TYR A 159 5.47 3.25 11.28
CA TYR A 159 6.78 2.73 11.69
C TYR A 159 7.92 3.35 10.87
N ILE A 160 7.80 3.33 9.54
CA ILE A 160 8.83 3.88 8.66
C ILE A 160 8.99 5.38 8.85
N ALA A 161 7.89 6.11 9.02
CA ALA A 161 7.94 7.55 9.22
C ALA A 161 8.59 7.94 10.57
N GLU A 162 8.35 7.14 11.62
CA GLU A 162 8.91 7.34 12.97
C GLU A 162 10.39 6.98 13.05
N GLU A 163 10.82 5.91 12.38
CA GLU A 163 12.23 5.48 12.36
C GLU A 163 13.10 6.31 11.41
N ALA A 164 12.48 6.94 10.41
CA ALA A 164 13.22 7.67 9.40
C ALA A 164 13.75 9.01 9.93
N PRO A 165 15.02 9.35 9.63
CA PRO A 165 15.56 10.69 9.90
C PRO A 165 14.68 11.77 9.25
N PRO A 166 14.36 12.88 9.94
CA PRO A 166 13.44 13.91 9.43
C PRO A 166 13.79 14.42 8.03
N ALA A 167 15.09 14.58 7.74
CA ALA A 167 15.59 15.07 6.45
C ALA A 167 15.59 14.03 5.32
N ARG A 168 15.31 12.75 5.61
CA ARG A 168 15.34 11.64 4.63
C ARG A 168 14.05 10.82 4.63
N ARG A 169 12.98 11.35 5.23
CA ARG A 169 11.72 10.61 5.42
C ARG A 169 11.08 10.22 4.09
N GLY A 170 11.23 11.02 3.04
CA GLY A 170 10.79 10.68 1.69
C GLY A 170 11.54 9.46 1.12
N LEU A 171 12.86 9.44 1.22
CA LEU A 171 13.66 8.28 0.80
C LEU A 171 13.24 6.99 1.53
N TRP A 172 13.09 7.04 2.85
CA TRP A 172 12.68 5.87 3.64
C TRP A 172 11.26 5.41 3.32
N SER A 173 10.34 6.37 3.14
CA SER A 173 8.95 6.11 2.76
C SER A 173 8.82 5.36 1.42
N SER A 174 9.75 5.58 0.49
CA SER A 174 9.72 4.92 -0.82
C SER A 174 9.82 3.40 -0.75
N SER A 175 10.43 2.86 0.30
CA SER A 175 10.68 1.42 0.49
C SER A 175 9.39 0.57 0.46
N ILE A 176 8.27 1.10 0.96
CA ILE A 176 6.96 0.44 0.90
C ILE A 176 6.56 0.18 -0.54
N TYR A 177 6.53 1.22 -1.37
CA TYR A 177 6.10 1.08 -2.75
C TYR A 177 7.12 0.34 -3.62
N VAL A 178 8.42 0.40 -3.28
CA VAL A 178 9.42 -0.47 -3.91
C VAL A 178 9.05 -1.93 -3.67
N SER A 179 8.80 -2.33 -2.41
CA SER A 179 8.40 -3.71 -2.11
C SER A 179 7.08 -4.11 -2.77
N GLY A 180 6.11 -3.18 -2.83
CA GLY A 180 4.84 -3.40 -3.51
C GLY A 180 5.01 -3.59 -5.01
N PHE A 181 5.79 -2.74 -5.69
CA PHE A 181 6.05 -2.89 -7.13
C PHE A 181 6.85 -4.14 -7.45
N LEU A 182 7.82 -4.52 -6.63
CA LEU A 182 8.54 -5.79 -6.79
C LEU A 182 7.59 -6.99 -6.63
N ALA A 183 6.64 -6.93 -5.70
CA ALA A 183 5.63 -7.97 -5.53
C ALA A 183 4.65 -8.05 -6.72
N ILE A 184 4.15 -6.90 -7.21
CA ILE A 184 3.32 -6.85 -8.42
C ILE A 184 4.10 -7.41 -9.60
N MET A 185 5.36 -7.01 -9.74
CA MET A 185 6.25 -7.47 -10.79
C MET A 185 6.45 -8.99 -10.71
N ALA A 186 6.66 -9.56 -9.53
CA ALA A 186 6.77 -11.02 -9.35
C ALA A 186 5.48 -11.75 -9.78
N ALA A 187 4.30 -11.25 -9.40
CA ALA A 187 3.02 -11.80 -9.84
C ALA A 187 2.83 -11.68 -11.37
N THR A 188 3.26 -10.56 -11.95
CA THR A 188 3.16 -10.29 -13.39
C THR A 188 4.15 -11.14 -14.19
N ILE A 189 5.37 -11.34 -13.69
CA ILE A 189 6.37 -12.27 -14.26
C ILE A 189 5.81 -13.69 -14.27
N MET A 190 5.17 -14.14 -13.18
CA MET A 190 4.49 -15.44 -13.17
C MET A 190 3.44 -15.54 -14.27
N GLY A 191 2.63 -14.49 -14.44
CA GLY A 191 1.69 -14.36 -15.57
C GLY A 191 2.40 -14.52 -16.91
N ALA A 192 3.42 -13.69 -17.17
CA ALA A 192 4.15 -13.65 -18.43
C ALA A 192 4.83 -14.99 -18.77
N LEU A 193 5.43 -15.64 -17.77
CA LEU A 193 6.08 -16.94 -17.93
C LEU A 193 5.04 -18.02 -18.28
N LEU A 194 3.91 -18.05 -17.57
CA LEU A 194 2.86 -19.03 -17.83
C LEU A 194 2.19 -18.80 -19.19
N THR A 195 1.97 -17.55 -19.62
CA THR A 195 1.42 -17.27 -20.98
C THR A 195 2.44 -17.55 -22.08
N THR A 196 3.74 -17.50 -21.78
CA THR A 196 4.79 -17.90 -22.73
C THR A 196 4.90 -19.43 -22.84
N ALA A 197 4.80 -20.14 -21.72
CA ALA A 197 5.04 -21.57 -21.64
C ALA A 197 3.81 -22.43 -21.95
N LEU A 198 2.60 -21.91 -21.75
CA LEU A 198 1.34 -22.65 -21.90
C LEU A 198 0.53 -22.14 -23.09
N SER A 199 -0.18 -23.06 -23.75
CA SER A 199 -1.22 -22.69 -24.71
C SER A 199 -2.41 -21.98 -24.03
N GLU A 200 -3.18 -21.22 -24.78
CA GLU A 200 -4.40 -20.56 -24.28
C GLU A 200 -5.36 -21.55 -23.61
N HIS A 201 -5.51 -22.74 -24.19
CA HIS A 201 -6.35 -23.81 -23.63
C HIS A 201 -5.82 -24.31 -22.27
N GLN A 202 -4.51 -24.56 -22.16
CA GLN A 202 -3.89 -24.98 -20.88
C GLN A 202 -4.00 -23.89 -19.82
N MET A 203 -3.78 -22.62 -20.21
CA MET A 203 -3.91 -21.47 -19.32
C MET A 203 -5.33 -21.38 -18.76
N ALA A 204 -6.37 -21.47 -19.61
CA ALA A 204 -7.77 -21.37 -19.22
C ALA A 204 -8.28 -22.56 -18.38
N THR A 205 -7.72 -23.75 -18.61
CA THR A 205 -8.17 -24.99 -17.95
C THR A 205 -7.52 -25.20 -16.59
N TRP A 206 -6.21 -24.98 -16.43
CA TRP A 206 -5.51 -25.23 -15.17
C TRP A 206 -4.36 -24.25 -14.87
N GLY A 207 -3.72 -23.65 -15.88
CA GLY A 207 -2.53 -22.81 -15.70
C GLY A 207 -2.75 -21.64 -14.73
N TRP A 208 -3.92 -20.98 -14.79
CA TRP A 208 -4.25 -19.87 -13.89
C TRP A 208 -4.30 -20.25 -12.41
N ARG A 209 -4.39 -21.54 -12.04
CA ARG A 209 -4.44 -22.00 -10.64
C ARG A 209 -3.06 -21.96 -9.98
N LEU A 210 -1.98 -22.12 -10.75
CA LEU A 210 -0.62 -22.26 -10.23
C LEU A 210 -0.17 -21.11 -9.31
N PRO A 211 -0.39 -19.82 -9.65
CA PRO A 211 0.03 -18.71 -8.78
C PRO A 211 -0.67 -18.74 -7.42
N PHE A 212 -1.95 -19.14 -7.40
CA PHE A 212 -2.72 -19.25 -6.17
C PHE A 212 -2.25 -20.42 -5.29
N LEU A 213 -1.99 -21.58 -5.89
CA LEU A 213 -1.44 -22.74 -5.18
C LEU A 213 -0.03 -22.47 -4.64
N LEU A 214 0.81 -21.77 -5.43
CA LEU A 214 2.13 -21.35 -4.99
C LEU A 214 2.06 -20.38 -3.81
N GLY A 215 1.23 -19.35 -3.89
CA GLY A 215 1.06 -18.42 -2.77
C GLY A 215 0.47 -19.07 -1.53
N ALA A 216 -0.47 -20.02 -1.68
CA ALA A 216 -0.94 -20.84 -0.57
C ALA A 216 0.19 -21.64 0.09
N ALA A 217 1.08 -22.25 -0.69
CA ALA A 217 2.25 -22.97 -0.19
C ALA A 217 3.24 -22.04 0.54
N LEU A 218 3.52 -20.85 -0.02
CA LEU A 218 4.35 -19.83 0.63
C LEU A 218 3.73 -19.35 1.94
N GLY A 219 2.40 -19.20 1.98
CA GLY A 219 1.64 -18.88 3.18
C GLY A 219 1.77 -19.96 4.27
N LEU A 220 1.70 -21.24 3.90
CA LEU A 220 1.94 -22.36 4.83
C LEU A 220 3.37 -22.38 5.37
N VAL A 221 4.38 -22.12 4.53
CA VAL A 221 5.78 -21.97 4.98
C VAL A 221 5.89 -20.80 5.96
N THR A 222 5.26 -19.67 5.66
CA THR A 222 5.25 -18.49 6.55
C THR A 222 4.59 -18.81 7.88
N LEU A 223 3.48 -19.55 7.89
CA LEU A 223 2.83 -20.03 9.12
C LEU A 223 3.75 -20.93 9.93
N TYR A 224 4.43 -21.87 9.28
CA TYR A 224 5.37 -22.78 9.95
C TYR A 224 6.50 -22.00 10.62
N LEU A 225 7.12 -21.06 9.90
CA LEU A 225 8.19 -20.22 10.43
C LEU A 225 7.71 -19.34 11.59
N ARG A 226 6.51 -18.75 11.50
CA ARG A 226 5.97 -17.85 12.53
C ARG A 226 5.44 -18.57 13.77
N ARG A 227 5.15 -19.87 13.70
CA ARG A 227 4.75 -20.66 14.90
C ARG A 227 5.84 -20.67 15.97
N GLY A 228 7.11 -20.59 15.57
CA GLY A 228 8.27 -20.54 16.47
C GLY A 228 8.60 -19.16 17.07
N MET A 229 7.85 -18.10 16.72
CA MET A 229 8.10 -16.76 17.28
C MET A 229 7.61 -16.66 18.73
N ASP A 230 8.33 -15.90 19.56
CA ASP A 230 7.89 -15.57 20.92
C ASP A 230 6.77 -14.51 20.90
N GLU A 231 5.94 -14.51 21.94
CA GLU A 231 4.94 -13.45 22.12
C GLU A 231 5.64 -12.12 22.45
N THR A 232 5.02 -11.03 22.02
CA THR A 232 5.65 -9.70 22.11
C THR A 232 5.85 -9.30 23.58
N HIS A 233 7.03 -8.76 23.93
CA HIS A 233 7.32 -8.24 25.28
C HIS A 233 6.25 -7.25 25.81
N ALA A 234 5.62 -6.48 24.92
CA ALA A 234 4.54 -5.56 25.28
C ALA A 234 3.27 -6.29 25.77
N PHE A 235 2.94 -7.45 25.20
CA PHE A 235 1.76 -8.23 25.59
C PHE A 235 2.00 -8.99 26.90
N THR A 236 3.19 -9.58 27.06
CA THR A 236 3.58 -10.24 28.31
C THR A 236 3.67 -9.26 29.48
N SER A 237 4.19 -8.05 29.25
CA SER A 237 4.25 -6.99 30.26
C SER A 237 2.87 -6.42 30.61
N ALA A 238 1.97 -6.24 29.63
CA ALA A 238 0.61 -5.77 29.86
C ALA A 238 -0.26 -6.78 30.62
N THR A 239 0.00 -8.08 30.45
CA THR A 239 -0.69 -9.16 31.18
C THR A 239 -0.14 -9.32 32.61
N ALA A 240 1.13 -8.98 32.84
CA ALA A 240 1.81 -9.09 34.14
C ALA A 240 1.63 -7.86 35.06
N ALA A 241 1.32 -6.68 34.51
CA ALA A 241 1.16 -5.47 35.31
C ALA A 241 -0.25 -5.37 35.92
N PRO A 242 -0.40 -5.26 37.25
CA PRO A 242 -1.70 -4.97 37.86
C PRO A 242 -2.19 -3.61 37.37
N THR A 243 -3.41 -3.58 36.86
CA THR A 243 -4.12 -2.48 36.21
C THR A 243 -4.23 -1.23 37.10
N ARG A 244 -3.15 -0.46 37.23
CA ARG A 244 -3.16 0.72 38.13
C ARG A 244 -3.11 2.07 37.43
N ASN A 245 -2.91 2.14 36.11
CA ASN A 245 -2.96 3.39 35.34
C ASN A 245 -3.36 3.13 33.87
N ALA A 246 -4.51 2.50 33.63
CA ALA A 246 -5.13 2.59 32.31
C ALA A 246 -5.70 4.02 32.19
N SER A 247 -4.93 4.94 31.59
CA SER A 247 -5.50 6.18 31.09
C SER A 247 -6.75 5.83 30.28
N PRO A 248 -7.88 6.56 30.43
CA PRO A 248 -9.11 6.18 29.76
C PRO A 248 -8.82 6.14 28.28
N LYS A 249 -8.81 4.94 27.69
CA LYS A 249 -8.65 4.74 26.24
C LYS A 249 -9.79 5.54 25.61
N ARG A 250 -9.54 6.79 25.22
CA ARG A 250 -10.51 7.57 24.46
C ARG A 250 -10.93 6.69 23.29
N SER A 251 -12.24 6.56 23.11
CA SER A 251 -12.79 5.76 22.01
C SER A 251 -12.08 6.15 20.71
N VAL A 252 -11.62 5.16 19.94
CA VAL A 252 -11.00 5.37 18.63
C VAL A 252 -11.88 6.30 17.76
N PHE A 253 -13.20 6.15 17.87
CA PHE A 253 -14.18 7.02 17.22
C PHE A 253 -14.12 8.47 17.70
N ALA A 254 -13.92 8.73 18.99
CA ALA A 254 -13.79 10.09 19.52
C ALA A 254 -12.51 10.78 19.01
N ASN A 255 -11.40 10.03 18.92
CA ASN A 255 -10.16 10.54 18.35
C ASN A 255 -10.30 10.80 16.84
N LEU A 256 -10.90 9.88 16.08
CA LEU A 256 -11.19 10.09 14.66
C LEU A 256 -12.08 11.31 14.42
N TRP A 257 -13.07 11.53 15.29
CA TRP A 257 -13.94 12.70 15.22
C TRP A 257 -13.19 14.01 15.51
N THR A 258 -12.29 13.99 16.50
CA THR A 258 -11.45 15.15 16.84
C THR A 258 -10.53 15.52 15.67
N TYR A 259 -9.93 14.54 14.99
CA TYR A 259 -9.04 14.75 13.85
C TYR A 259 -9.71 14.56 12.48
N ARG A 260 -11.03 14.77 12.40
CA ARG A 260 -11.81 14.55 11.16
C ARG A 260 -11.28 15.33 9.95
N ALA A 261 -10.75 16.54 10.15
CA ALA A 261 -10.18 17.33 9.06
C ALA A 261 -8.92 16.66 8.45
N SER A 262 -8.00 16.17 9.29
CA SER A 262 -6.85 15.38 8.82
C SER A 262 -7.30 14.06 8.19
N GLY A 263 -8.31 13.40 8.76
CA GLY A 263 -8.92 12.21 8.18
C GLY A 263 -9.50 12.44 6.78
N THR A 264 -10.25 13.53 6.58
CA THR A 264 -10.76 13.91 5.26
C THR A 264 -9.64 14.19 4.27
N ARG A 265 -8.55 14.85 4.69
CA ARG A 265 -7.36 15.04 3.83
C ARG A 265 -6.77 13.71 3.39
N VAL A 266 -6.57 12.77 4.32
CA VAL A 266 -6.10 11.41 3.98
C VAL A 266 -7.05 10.73 3.00
N PHE A 267 -8.35 10.73 3.26
CA PHE A 267 -9.34 10.11 2.38
C PHE A 267 -9.26 10.64 0.95
N LEU A 268 -9.19 11.97 0.78
CA LEU A 268 -9.14 12.62 -0.54
C LEU A 268 -7.78 12.45 -1.24
N LEU A 269 -6.66 12.55 -0.51
CA LEU A 269 -5.34 12.24 -1.06
C LEU A 269 -5.27 10.78 -1.53
N MET A 270 -5.87 9.87 -0.76
CA MET A 270 -5.91 8.45 -1.09
C MET A 270 -6.85 8.14 -2.24
N ALA A 271 -7.88 8.96 -2.49
CA ALA A 271 -8.75 8.78 -3.64
C ALA A 271 -7.94 8.85 -4.93
N SER A 272 -7.07 9.87 -4.99
CA SER A 272 -6.13 10.08 -6.08
C SER A 272 -5.12 8.92 -6.23
N VAL A 273 -4.47 8.57 -5.13
CA VAL A 273 -3.35 7.61 -5.12
C VAL A 273 -3.83 6.19 -5.38
N THR A 274 -4.92 5.77 -4.75
CA THR A 274 -5.43 4.41 -4.92
C THR A 274 -6.02 4.21 -6.32
N ALA A 275 -6.79 5.17 -6.86
CA ALA A 275 -7.33 5.06 -8.21
C ALA A 275 -6.22 4.90 -9.26
N MET A 276 -5.17 5.72 -9.18
CA MET A 276 -4.04 5.65 -10.10
C MET A 276 -3.24 4.35 -9.97
N PHE A 277 -2.94 3.95 -8.72
CA PHE A 277 -2.21 2.72 -8.44
C PHE A 277 -2.94 1.50 -9.00
N TYR A 278 -4.25 1.38 -8.75
CA TYR A 278 -4.99 0.23 -9.23
C TYR A 278 -5.17 0.26 -10.74
N ALA A 279 -5.45 1.42 -11.37
CA ALA A 279 -5.66 1.53 -12.81
C ALA A 279 -4.45 1.13 -13.67
N TRP A 280 -3.24 1.50 -13.24
CA TRP A 280 -2.02 1.25 -14.01
C TRP A 280 -1.15 0.13 -13.43
N ALA A 281 -0.88 0.12 -12.13
CA ALA A 281 0.06 -0.85 -11.55
C ALA A 281 -0.58 -2.25 -11.41
N VAL A 282 -1.85 -2.31 -11.04
CA VAL A 282 -2.52 -3.59 -10.72
C VAL A 282 -3.37 -4.11 -11.88
N SER A 283 -4.23 -3.28 -12.46
CA SER A 283 -5.12 -3.68 -13.57
C SER A 283 -4.61 -3.29 -14.96
N GLY A 284 -3.46 -2.61 -15.07
CA GLY A 284 -2.91 -2.17 -16.36
C GLY A 284 -2.80 -3.31 -17.38
N PRO A 285 -2.08 -4.40 -17.08
CA PRO A 285 -1.97 -5.54 -17.99
C PRO A 285 -3.32 -6.21 -18.27
N THR A 286 -4.17 -6.36 -17.25
CA THR A 286 -5.53 -6.91 -17.37
C THR A 286 -6.38 -6.10 -18.34
N TRP A 287 -6.32 -4.78 -18.27
CA TRP A 287 -6.99 -3.85 -19.18
C TRP A 287 -6.41 -3.95 -20.59
N ALA A 288 -5.08 -3.99 -20.74
CA ALA A 288 -4.43 -4.14 -22.04
C ALA A 288 -4.90 -5.41 -22.77
N ILE A 289 -5.06 -6.51 -22.04
CA ILE A 289 -5.52 -7.80 -22.58
C ILE A 289 -7.02 -7.77 -22.86
N SER A 290 -7.83 -7.32 -21.91
CA SER A 290 -9.29 -7.49 -21.98
C SER A 290 -10.03 -6.35 -22.70
N VAL A 291 -9.44 -5.16 -22.78
CA VAL A 291 -10.02 -3.98 -23.42
C VAL A 291 -9.28 -3.59 -24.68
N ALA A 292 -7.95 -3.45 -24.61
CA ALA A 292 -7.15 -3.11 -25.79
C ALA A 292 -6.87 -4.32 -26.70
N HIS A 293 -7.29 -5.52 -26.28
CA HIS A 293 -7.13 -6.78 -27.01
C HIS A 293 -5.69 -7.06 -27.45
N LEU A 294 -4.73 -6.61 -26.64
CA LEU A 294 -3.31 -6.88 -26.88
C LEU A 294 -2.99 -8.33 -26.53
N ASP A 295 -1.98 -8.87 -27.21
CA ASP A 295 -1.43 -10.20 -26.89
C ASP A 295 -1.07 -10.29 -25.39
N PRO A 296 -1.56 -11.32 -24.67
CA PRO A 296 -1.31 -11.48 -23.24
C PRO A 296 0.16 -11.51 -22.86
N THR A 297 0.98 -12.24 -23.62
CA THR A 297 2.40 -12.39 -23.31
C THR A 297 3.13 -11.06 -23.47
N ALA A 298 2.89 -10.35 -24.57
CA ALA A 298 3.48 -9.06 -24.83
C ALA A 298 3.02 -7.98 -23.82
N ALA A 299 1.73 -7.95 -23.48
CA ALA A 299 1.19 -7.01 -22.49
C ALA A 299 1.77 -7.24 -21.08
N LEU A 300 1.90 -8.50 -20.66
CA LEU A 300 2.47 -8.83 -19.35
C LEU A 300 3.96 -8.48 -19.28
N TRP A 301 4.77 -8.82 -20.30
CA TRP A 301 6.18 -8.43 -20.35
C TRP A 301 6.39 -6.91 -20.40
N ALA A 302 5.55 -6.19 -21.14
CA ALA A 302 5.54 -4.72 -21.14
C ALA A 302 5.26 -4.16 -19.74
N GLY A 303 4.29 -4.75 -19.01
CA GLY A 303 4.00 -4.40 -17.62
C GLY A 303 5.15 -4.67 -16.67
N VAL A 304 5.86 -5.79 -16.82
CA VAL A 304 7.07 -6.12 -16.03
C VAL A 304 8.13 -5.04 -16.19
N ILE A 305 8.41 -4.62 -17.42
CA ILE A 305 9.40 -3.57 -17.71
C ILE A 305 8.98 -2.25 -17.05
N ALA A 306 7.71 -1.85 -17.20
CA ALA A 306 7.20 -0.62 -16.61
C ALA A 306 7.31 -0.61 -15.07
N LEU A 307 6.99 -1.74 -14.42
CA LEU A 307 7.12 -1.91 -12.97
C LEU A 307 8.59 -1.89 -12.52
N ALA A 308 9.49 -2.52 -13.26
CA ALA A 308 10.93 -2.53 -12.96
C ALA A 308 11.53 -1.11 -13.01
N VAL A 309 11.21 -0.34 -14.05
CA VAL A 309 11.63 1.07 -14.17
C VAL A 309 11.08 1.88 -13.00
N SER A 310 9.79 1.72 -12.71
CA SER A 310 9.12 2.51 -11.66
C SER A 310 9.65 2.17 -10.26
N ALA A 311 9.90 0.88 -9.97
CA ALA A 311 10.50 0.44 -8.71
C ALA A 311 11.91 1.03 -8.52
N SER A 312 12.68 1.13 -9.60
CA SER A 312 14.04 1.69 -9.57
C SER A 312 14.07 3.20 -9.35
N VAL A 313 13.05 3.91 -9.83
CA VAL A 313 12.97 5.38 -9.73
C VAL A 313 12.40 5.86 -8.39
N LEU A 314 11.62 5.02 -7.68
CA LEU A 314 11.00 5.36 -6.39
C LEU A 314 11.98 5.94 -5.33
N PRO A 315 13.16 5.33 -5.07
CA PRO A 315 14.11 5.90 -4.11
C PRO A 315 14.66 7.26 -4.54
N LEU A 316 14.88 7.44 -5.85
CA LEU A 316 15.35 8.70 -6.41
C LEU A 316 14.31 9.81 -6.18
N LEU A 317 13.04 9.55 -6.48
CA LEU A 317 11.97 10.52 -6.28
C LEU A 317 11.66 10.76 -4.80
N GLY A 318 11.79 9.74 -3.94
CA GLY A 318 11.72 9.89 -2.49
C GLY A 318 12.79 10.86 -1.99
N SER A 319 14.05 10.68 -2.43
CA SER A 319 15.14 11.59 -2.08
C SER A 319 14.97 13.00 -2.68
N LEU A 320 14.41 13.10 -3.88
CA LEU A 320 14.11 14.39 -4.52
C LEU A 320 13.07 15.16 -3.71
N SER A 321 12.02 14.48 -3.23
CA SER A 321 10.97 15.09 -2.41
C SER A 321 11.48 15.68 -1.10
N ASP A 322 12.55 15.10 -0.54
CA ASP A 322 13.20 15.63 0.67
C ASP A 322 13.89 16.97 0.39
N ARG A 323 14.20 17.29 -0.87
CA ARG A 323 14.75 18.58 -1.31
C ARG A 323 13.69 19.56 -1.80
N ILE A 324 12.73 19.08 -2.60
CA ILE A 324 11.74 19.96 -3.26
C ILE A 324 10.49 20.20 -2.41
N GLY A 325 10.27 19.41 -1.36
CA GLY A 325 9.07 19.44 -0.53
C GLY A 325 7.97 18.49 -1.02
N ARG A 326 7.04 18.12 -0.14
CA ARG A 326 5.98 17.14 -0.42
C ARG A 326 4.91 17.74 -1.33
N ARG A 327 4.61 19.05 -1.20
CA ARG A 327 3.63 19.74 -2.05
C ARG A 327 4.02 19.73 -3.51
N ARG A 328 5.28 20.02 -3.82
CA ARG A 328 5.77 20.07 -5.21
C ARG A 328 5.68 18.71 -5.88
N SER A 329 5.98 17.62 -5.17
CA SER A 329 5.79 16.26 -5.69
C SER A 329 4.34 15.96 -6.08
N PHE A 330 3.36 16.35 -5.24
CA PHE A 330 1.94 16.20 -5.57
C PHE A 330 1.50 17.08 -6.74
N TYR A 331 2.06 18.27 -6.92
CA TYR A 331 1.76 19.12 -8.07
C TYR A 331 2.30 18.54 -9.37
N ILE A 332 3.54 18.03 -9.36
CA ILE A 332 4.16 17.38 -10.54
C ILE A 332 3.32 16.17 -10.94
N TYR A 333 2.95 15.32 -9.98
CA TYR A 333 2.06 14.19 -10.21
C TYR A 333 0.68 14.63 -10.73
N GLY A 334 0.01 15.53 -10.02
CA GLY A 334 -1.37 15.91 -10.31
C GLY A 334 -1.52 16.58 -11.67
N LEU A 335 -0.66 17.55 -11.98
CA LEU A 335 -0.64 18.22 -13.28
C LEU A 335 -0.13 17.30 -14.38
N GLY A 336 0.92 16.53 -14.11
CA GLY A 336 1.48 15.58 -15.07
C GLY A 336 0.46 14.55 -15.51
N VAL A 337 -0.27 13.93 -14.57
CA VAL A 337 -1.36 13.02 -14.88
C VAL A 337 -2.49 13.74 -15.62
N ALA A 338 -2.93 14.92 -15.16
CA ALA A 338 -4.04 15.61 -15.81
C ALA A 338 -3.76 15.92 -17.29
N VAL A 339 -2.53 16.34 -17.60
CA VAL A 339 -2.10 16.63 -18.97
C VAL A 339 -1.92 15.35 -19.80
N THR A 340 -1.39 14.29 -19.19
CA THR A 340 -1.00 13.07 -19.93
C THR A 340 -2.06 11.98 -19.95
N ALA A 341 -3.11 12.03 -19.12
CA ALA A 341 -4.08 10.94 -18.99
C ALA A 341 -4.72 10.50 -20.32
N PHE A 342 -5.22 11.44 -21.12
CA PHE A 342 -5.81 11.16 -22.43
C PHE A 342 -4.77 10.71 -23.48
N PRO A 343 -3.63 11.42 -23.65
CA PRO A 343 -2.55 10.94 -24.51
C PRO A 343 -2.07 9.53 -24.17
N LEU A 344 -1.93 9.19 -22.87
CA LEU A 344 -1.46 7.88 -22.43
C LEU A 344 -2.51 6.79 -22.65
N ASP A 345 -3.81 7.03 -22.41
CA ASP A 345 -4.87 6.06 -22.77
C ASP A 345 -4.88 5.79 -24.28
N HIS A 346 -4.76 6.84 -25.10
CA HIS A 346 -4.70 6.69 -26.55
C HIS A 346 -3.45 5.89 -26.99
N LEU A 347 -2.27 6.26 -26.48
CA LEU A 347 -1.01 5.57 -26.78
C LEU A 347 -1.07 4.10 -26.37
N ALA A 348 -1.62 3.80 -25.19
CA ALA A 348 -1.69 2.46 -24.64
C ALA A 348 -2.51 1.46 -25.47
N ARG A 349 -3.39 1.94 -26.36
CA ARG A 349 -4.21 1.10 -27.25
C ARG A 349 -3.51 0.72 -28.55
N GLN A 350 -2.38 1.35 -28.88
CA GLN A 350 -1.75 1.20 -30.20
C GLN A 350 -0.91 -0.07 -30.36
N GLY A 351 -0.58 -0.76 -29.27
CA GLY A 351 0.26 -1.97 -29.28
C GLY A 351 0.97 -2.21 -27.95
N ALA A 352 1.58 -3.39 -27.80
CA ALA A 352 2.22 -3.78 -26.53
C ALA A 352 3.42 -2.89 -26.14
N TRP A 353 4.22 -2.45 -27.12
CA TRP A 353 5.32 -1.52 -26.86
C TRP A 353 4.79 -0.16 -26.38
N GLN A 354 3.77 0.38 -27.06
CA GLN A 354 3.15 1.65 -26.72
C GLN A 354 2.43 1.59 -25.37
N PHE A 355 1.79 0.46 -25.05
CA PHE A 355 1.26 0.17 -23.72
C PHE A 355 2.37 0.20 -22.66
N GLY A 356 3.48 -0.50 -22.87
CA GLY A 356 4.60 -0.50 -21.93
C GLY A 356 5.17 0.89 -21.68
N LEU A 357 5.33 1.69 -22.75
CA LEU A 357 5.75 3.08 -22.65
C LEU A 357 4.74 3.93 -21.87
N ALA A 358 3.45 3.81 -22.21
CA ALA A 358 2.39 4.58 -21.55
C ALA A 358 2.29 4.25 -20.06
N MET A 359 2.32 2.96 -19.71
CA MET A 359 2.32 2.48 -18.33
C MET A 359 3.57 2.94 -17.58
N THR A 360 4.74 2.94 -18.21
CA THR A 360 5.98 3.45 -17.60
C THR A 360 5.85 4.94 -17.25
N ILE A 361 5.37 5.76 -18.18
CA ILE A 361 5.18 7.21 -17.94
C ILE A 361 4.17 7.43 -16.81
N ALA A 362 3.02 6.74 -16.84
CA ALA A 362 1.98 6.84 -15.82
C ALA A 362 2.52 6.46 -14.42
N LEU A 363 3.27 5.36 -14.33
CA LEU A 363 3.82 4.88 -13.06
C LEU A 363 4.98 5.74 -12.54
N VAL A 364 5.80 6.33 -13.42
CA VAL A 364 6.83 7.31 -13.01
C VAL A 364 6.20 8.59 -12.48
N LEU A 365 5.11 9.08 -13.11
CA LEU A 365 4.33 10.19 -12.56
C LEU A 365 3.76 9.84 -11.19
N PHE A 366 3.16 8.65 -11.06
CA PHE A 366 2.65 8.14 -9.79
C PHE A 366 3.76 7.99 -8.73
N ALA A 367 4.98 7.65 -9.13
CA ALA A 367 6.11 7.48 -8.21
C ALA A 367 6.49 8.78 -7.46
N PHE A 368 6.14 9.96 -7.97
CA PHE A 368 6.31 11.23 -7.24
C PHE A 368 5.49 11.28 -5.94
N VAL A 369 4.29 10.68 -5.91
CA VAL A 369 3.44 10.64 -4.71
C VAL A 369 3.60 9.34 -3.94
N ALA A 370 3.80 8.22 -4.62
CA ALA A 370 3.97 6.92 -3.99
C ALA A 370 5.22 6.88 -3.08
N SER A 371 6.32 7.50 -3.52
CA SER A 371 7.58 7.53 -2.77
C SER A 371 7.50 8.26 -1.42
N ILE A 372 6.51 9.14 -1.23
CA ILE A 372 6.41 10.02 -0.05
C ILE A 372 5.22 9.70 0.84
N LEU A 373 4.43 8.70 0.48
CA LEU A 373 3.10 8.51 1.05
C LEU A 373 3.12 8.19 2.56
N PRO A 374 3.95 7.24 3.04
CA PRO A 374 4.12 7.04 4.48
C PRO A 374 4.47 8.31 5.26
N ALA A 375 5.35 9.18 4.73
CA ALA A 375 5.72 10.44 5.36
C ALA A 375 4.51 11.38 5.48
N VAL A 376 3.85 11.68 4.35
CA VAL A 376 2.73 12.63 4.29
C VAL A 376 1.60 12.22 5.22
N LEU A 377 1.25 10.92 5.23
CA LEU A 377 0.15 10.43 6.06
C LEU A 377 0.49 10.46 7.55
N SER A 378 1.74 10.17 7.91
CA SER A 378 2.21 10.16 9.30
C SER A 378 2.37 11.55 9.90
N GLU A 379 2.76 12.53 9.07
CA GLU A 379 2.95 13.93 9.48
C GLU A 379 1.62 14.67 9.73
N LEU A 380 0.48 14.13 9.27
CA LEU A 380 -0.86 14.72 9.46
C LEU A 380 -1.49 14.48 10.84
N PHE A 381 -0.91 13.58 11.63
CA PHE A 381 -1.46 13.16 12.91
C PHE A 381 -0.40 13.15 14.02
N PRO A 382 -0.77 13.52 15.26
CA PRO A 382 0.11 13.36 16.40
C PRO A 382 0.30 11.88 16.73
N THR A 383 1.47 11.55 17.30
CA THR A 383 1.94 10.17 17.52
C THR A 383 0.91 9.27 18.21
N GLY A 384 0.21 9.77 19.23
CA GLY A 384 -0.76 8.98 20.01
C GLY A 384 -2.03 8.54 19.25
N VAL A 385 -2.34 9.13 18.09
CA VAL A 385 -3.54 8.77 17.29
C VAL A 385 -3.22 8.43 15.84
N ARG A 386 -1.94 8.50 15.44
CA ARG A 386 -1.48 8.40 14.06
C ARG A 386 -1.91 7.11 13.37
N ALA A 387 -1.61 5.96 13.96
CA ALA A 387 -1.96 4.67 13.35
C ALA A 387 -3.47 4.54 13.08
N SER A 388 -4.31 4.87 14.07
CA SER A 388 -5.77 4.84 13.91
C SER A 388 -6.29 5.92 12.95
N GLY A 389 -5.70 7.11 12.97
CA GLY A 389 -6.05 8.25 12.14
C GLY A 389 -5.75 8.03 10.67
N ILE A 390 -4.71 7.25 10.35
CA ILE A 390 -4.37 6.85 8.98
C ILE A 390 -5.22 5.66 8.53
N ALA A 391 -5.31 4.62 9.36
CA ALA A 391 -5.89 3.33 8.97
C ALA A 391 -7.31 3.45 8.42
N MET A 392 -8.19 4.19 9.13
CA MET A 392 -9.60 4.23 8.76
C MET A 392 -9.88 5.04 7.49
N PRO A 393 -9.43 6.30 7.36
CA PRO A 393 -9.64 7.07 6.14
C PRO A 393 -8.95 6.46 4.92
N TYR A 394 -7.77 5.86 5.11
CA TYR A 394 -7.09 5.10 4.07
C TYR A 394 -7.95 3.92 3.59
N ALA A 395 -8.43 3.09 4.51
CA ALA A 395 -9.23 1.91 4.16
C ALA A 395 -10.53 2.30 3.43
N LEU A 396 -11.24 3.32 3.92
CA LEU A 396 -12.45 3.82 3.26
C LEU A 396 -12.16 4.32 1.83
N SER A 397 -11.06 5.05 1.66
CA SER A 397 -10.66 5.53 0.33
C SER A 397 -10.27 4.39 -0.60
N ALA A 398 -9.50 3.41 -0.10
CA ALA A 398 -9.12 2.22 -0.84
C ALA A 398 -10.33 1.38 -1.27
N VAL A 399 -11.38 1.29 -0.45
CA VAL A 399 -12.64 0.64 -0.83
C VAL A 399 -13.31 1.37 -1.99
N VAL A 400 -13.51 2.68 -1.84
CA VAL A 400 -14.30 3.48 -2.78
C VAL A 400 -13.59 3.68 -4.11
N PHE A 401 -12.30 3.99 -4.09
CA PHE A 401 -11.54 4.41 -5.28
C PHE A 401 -10.56 3.36 -5.77
N GLY A 402 -9.99 2.55 -4.88
CA GLY A 402 -9.07 1.47 -5.26
C GLY A 402 -9.79 0.20 -5.70
N GLY A 403 -10.68 -0.33 -4.86
CA GLY A 403 -11.40 -1.58 -5.10
C GLY A 403 -12.37 -1.52 -6.28
N THR A 404 -12.92 -0.34 -6.57
CA THR A 404 -13.85 -0.14 -7.70
C THR A 404 -13.15 0.28 -9.00
N ALA A 405 -11.91 0.80 -8.94
CA ALA A 405 -11.24 1.35 -10.12
C ALA A 405 -11.13 0.36 -11.28
N PRO A 406 -10.66 -0.89 -11.09
CA PRO A 406 -10.59 -1.86 -12.18
C PRO A 406 -11.97 -2.15 -12.79
N TYR A 407 -13.02 -2.26 -11.96
CA TYR A 407 -14.39 -2.46 -12.44
C TYR A 407 -14.86 -1.28 -13.28
N LEU A 408 -14.68 -0.04 -12.78
CA LEU A 408 -15.10 1.16 -13.49
C LEU A 408 -14.33 1.34 -14.81
N GLN A 409 -13.03 1.05 -14.81
CA GLN A 409 -12.18 1.04 -16.01
C GLN A 409 -12.73 0.08 -17.07
N GLN A 410 -13.03 -1.16 -16.66
CA GLN A 410 -13.57 -2.19 -17.55
C GLN A 410 -14.97 -1.84 -18.06
N TRP A 411 -15.85 -1.41 -17.15
CA TRP A 411 -17.24 -1.12 -17.45
C TRP A 411 -17.37 0.07 -18.41
N THR A 412 -16.64 1.16 -18.16
CA THR A 412 -16.64 2.33 -19.06
C THR A 412 -16.09 1.98 -20.44
N ALA A 413 -15.08 1.11 -20.51
CA ALA A 413 -14.54 0.62 -21.77
C ALA A 413 -15.56 -0.17 -22.59
N GLN A 414 -16.30 -1.07 -21.95
CA GLN A 414 -17.31 -1.89 -22.62
C GLN A 414 -18.52 -1.09 -23.13
N HIS A 415 -18.79 0.07 -22.53
CA HIS A 415 -19.87 0.96 -22.95
C HIS A 415 -19.40 2.09 -23.88
N ASN A 416 -18.18 1.99 -24.44
CA ASN A 416 -17.58 3.01 -25.31
C ASN A 416 -17.49 4.41 -24.69
N VAL A 417 -17.41 4.48 -23.35
CA VAL A 417 -17.28 5.73 -22.58
C VAL A 417 -15.99 5.75 -21.74
N SER A 418 -14.92 5.12 -22.24
CA SER A 418 -13.60 5.05 -21.57
C SER A 418 -13.09 6.43 -21.13
N TYR A 419 -13.41 7.47 -21.90
CA TYR A 419 -13.04 8.86 -21.60
C TYR A 419 -13.53 9.34 -20.21
N LEU A 420 -14.64 8.78 -19.70
CA LEU A 420 -15.13 9.07 -18.36
C LEU A 420 -14.18 8.55 -17.28
N PHE A 421 -13.62 7.35 -17.45
CA PHE A 421 -12.65 6.80 -16.51
C PHE A 421 -11.32 7.54 -16.57
N VAL A 422 -10.85 7.89 -17.77
CA VAL A 422 -9.65 8.71 -17.96
C VAL A 422 -9.84 10.10 -17.32
N GLY A 423 -10.99 10.74 -17.53
CA GLY A 423 -11.37 11.99 -16.90
C GLY A 423 -11.50 11.89 -15.38
N TYR A 424 -12.00 10.77 -14.87
CA TYR A 424 -12.02 10.46 -13.44
C TYR A 424 -10.60 10.38 -12.85
N LEU A 425 -9.66 9.70 -13.49
CA LEU A 425 -8.26 9.64 -13.04
C LEU A 425 -7.60 11.03 -13.04
N ALA A 426 -7.78 11.80 -14.12
CA ALA A 426 -7.26 13.16 -14.22
C ALA A 426 -7.84 14.08 -13.13
N SER A 427 -9.16 13.98 -12.90
CA SER A 427 -9.85 14.76 -11.86
C SER A 427 -9.41 14.37 -10.46
N ALA A 428 -9.24 13.06 -10.19
CA ALA A 428 -8.73 12.58 -8.91
C ALA A 428 -7.27 13.02 -8.67
N ALA A 429 -6.42 13.05 -9.71
CA ALA A 429 -5.06 13.56 -9.64
C ALA A 429 -5.01 15.06 -9.31
N LEU A 430 -5.84 15.87 -9.98
CA LEU A 430 -6.00 17.30 -9.69
C LEU A 430 -6.57 17.55 -8.30
N LEU A 431 -7.53 16.73 -7.85
CA LEU A 431 -8.07 16.80 -6.50
C LEU A 431 -6.98 16.54 -5.45
N GLY A 432 -6.13 15.53 -5.66
CA GLY A 432 -4.99 15.25 -4.78
C GLY A 432 -4.03 16.44 -4.68
N ALA A 433 -3.67 17.03 -5.82
CA ALA A 433 -2.87 18.26 -5.87
C ALA A 433 -3.56 19.43 -5.14
N LEU A 434 -4.86 19.62 -5.34
CA LEU A 434 -5.65 20.68 -4.70
C LEU A 434 -5.69 20.50 -3.18
N VAL A 435 -5.93 19.29 -2.68
CA VAL A 435 -5.93 18.99 -1.23
C VAL A 435 -4.55 19.26 -0.63
N MET A 436 -3.48 18.97 -1.38
CA MET A 436 -2.12 19.22 -0.93
C MET A 436 -1.81 20.72 -0.77
N ARG A 437 -2.48 21.61 -1.52
CA ARG A 437 -2.38 23.07 -1.31
C ARG A 437 -2.82 23.49 0.09
N PHE A 438 -3.85 22.84 0.62
CA PHE A 438 -4.41 23.12 1.96
C PHE A 438 -3.78 22.26 3.06
N THR A 439 -2.86 21.36 2.69
CA THR A 439 -2.10 20.54 3.63
C THR A 439 -0.79 21.25 3.95
N PRO A 440 -0.41 21.47 5.23
CA PRO A 440 0.87 22.08 5.59
C PRO A 440 2.05 21.40 4.89
N GLU A 441 3.07 22.16 4.53
CA GLU A 441 4.33 21.54 4.07
C GLU A 441 5.05 20.98 5.29
N THR A 442 5.38 19.69 5.23
CA THR A 442 5.85 18.91 6.38
C THR A 442 7.28 18.40 6.21
N ALA A 443 7.94 18.79 5.12
CA ALA A 443 9.33 18.46 4.86
C ALA A 443 10.27 18.87 6.00
N GLY A 444 11.00 17.91 6.55
CA GLY A 444 12.01 18.14 7.59
C GLY A 444 11.46 18.35 9.01
N ILE A 445 10.14 18.28 9.23
CA ILE A 445 9.55 18.44 10.56
C ILE A 445 9.82 17.20 11.42
N SER A 446 10.18 17.40 12.70
CA SER A 446 10.30 16.31 13.68
C SER A 446 8.92 15.77 14.08
N LEU A 447 8.81 14.45 14.26
CA LEU A 447 7.58 13.81 14.75
C LEU A 447 7.56 13.68 16.28
N GLU A 448 8.65 14.03 16.96
CA GLU A 448 8.73 14.04 18.42
C GLU A 448 8.03 15.30 18.97
N PRO A 449 7.36 15.21 20.13
CA PRO A 449 6.87 16.39 20.81
C PRO A 449 8.08 17.27 21.15
N THR A 450 8.10 18.51 20.64
CA THR A 450 8.98 19.53 21.16
C THR A 450 8.75 19.64 22.66
N THR A 451 9.83 19.79 23.42
CA THR A 451 9.77 20.08 24.86
C THR A 451 8.75 21.21 25.14
N PRO A 452 8.12 21.26 26.33
CA PRO A 452 6.92 22.07 26.59
C PRO A 452 7.04 23.60 26.40
N ASP A 453 8.20 24.11 25.98
CA ASP A 453 8.53 25.53 25.91
C ASP A 453 8.62 26.10 24.49
N SER A 454 8.31 25.34 23.45
CA SER A 454 8.09 25.92 22.12
C SER A 454 6.67 25.66 21.64
N THR A 455 5.95 26.75 21.44
CA THR A 455 4.61 26.81 20.88
C THR A 455 4.51 25.94 19.64
N ASP A 456 3.64 24.95 19.73
CA ASP A 456 3.28 24.03 18.65
C ASP A 456 2.75 24.83 17.45
N PRO A 457 3.48 24.91 16.31
CA PRO A 457 3.04 25.69 15.15
C PRO A 457 1.75 25.12 14.51
N ILE A 458 1.31 23.93 14.92
CA ILE A 458 0.04 23.34 14.50
C ILE A 458 -1.14 23.97 15.25
N GLN A 459 -0.94 24.59 16.41
CA GLN A 459 -2.01 25.26 17.16
C GLN A 459 -2.35 26.67 16.66
N GLU A 460 -1.53 27.30 15.82
CA GLU A 460 -1.77 28.68 15.37
C GLU A 460 -2.75 28.82 14.19
N LYS A 461 -3.31 27.72 13.69
CA LYS A 461 -4.40 27.77 12.69
C LYS A 461 -5.53 26.81 13.06
N LYS A 462 -6.26 27.16 14.12
CA LYS A 462 -7.63 26.68 14.31
C LYS A 462 -8.61 27.48 13.48
#